data_AF-A0A5K1DBH9-F1
#
_entry.id   AF-A0A5K1DBH9-F1
#
_cell.length_a   1.000
_cell.length_b   1.000
_cell.length_c   1.000
_cell.angle_alpha   90.00
_cell.angle_beta   90.00
_cell.angle_gamma   90.00
#
_symmetry.space_group_name_H-M   'P 1'
#
loop_
_entity.id
_entity.type
_entity.pdbx_description
1 polymer ?
#
loop_
_entity_poly.entity_id
_entity_poly.type
_entity_poly.pdbx_seq_one_letter_code
_entity_poly.pdbx_strand_id
1 'polypeptide(L)' 'ARWIGNHGFTIGIDDVQPEVRLAKKNSRVIRLAQNHCNSYIDDYNKGVLQPQPGSTAAETLEAMITSELSGIREKVGE' A
#
# COMPACT_ATOMS: atom_id res chain seq x y z
N ALA A 1 31.62 10.92 -18.89
CA ALA A 1 32.11 9.77 -18.07
C ALA A 1 33.18 10.14 -17.04
N ARG A 2 34.08 11.11 -17.30
CA ARG A 2 35.18 11.46 -16.35
C ARG A 2 34.75 12.09 -15.01
N TRP A 3 33.58 12.72 -14.91
CA TRP A 3 33.17 13.44 -13.70
C TRP A 3 32.80 12.51 -12.54
N ILE A 4 31.88 11.55 -12.73
CA ILE A 4 31.53 10.55 -11.71
C ILE A 4 32.70 9.62 -11.39
N GLY A 5 33.51 9.26 -12.40
CA GLY A 5 34.67 8.36 -12.20
C GLY A 5 35.77 8.92 -11.30
N ASN A 6 35.90 10.26 -11.21
CA ASN A 6 36.89 10.91 -10.35
C ASN A 6 36.33 11.35 -8.99
N HIS A 7 35.01 11.49 -8.86
CA HIS A 7 34.36 11.94 -7.62
C HIS A 7 33.82 10.78 -6.77
N GLY A 8 33.54 9.62 -7.40
CA GLY A 8 32.91 8.48 -6.73
C GLY A 8 31.41 8.71 -6.46
N PHE A 9 30.68 7.63 -6.24
CA PHE A 9 29.29 7.66 -5.78
C PHE A 9 29.07 6.48 -4.84
N THR A 10 28.45 6.73 -3.69
CA THR A 10 28.16 5.72 -2.66
C THR A 10 26.73 5.86 -2.20
N ILE A 11 26.08 4.72 -1.91
CA ILE A 11 24.78 4.68 -1.24
C ILE A 11 25.02 3.99 0.11
N GLY A 12 24.77 4.73 1.18
CA GLY A 12 24.80 4.25 2.56
C GLY A 12 23.45 3.74 3.02
N ILE A 13 23.42 3.05 4.16
CA ILE A 13 22.18 2.63 4.82
C ILE A 13 21.33 3.85 5.22
N ASP A 14 22.00 4.95 5.57
CA ASP A 14 21.34 6.22 5.90
C ASP A 14 20.60 6.84 4.70
N ASP A 15 20.99 6.52 3.46
CA ASP A 15 20.33 7.04 2.25
C ASP A 15 18.99 6.34 1.94
N VAL A 16 18.74 5.18 2.57
CA VAL A 16 17.52 4.37 2.35
C VAL A 16 16.65 4.26 3.60
N GLN A 17 17.14 4.73 4.75
CA GLN A 17 16.39 4.68 5.99
C GLN A 17 15.48 5.93 6.14
N PRO A 18 14.14 5.76 6.16
CA PRO A 18 13.24 6.89 6.32
C PRO A 18 13.31 7.47 7.73
N GLU A 19 13.09 8.79 7.85
CA GLU A 19 12.94 9.43 9.16
C GLU A 19 11.83 8.76 9.98
N VAL A 20 12.00 8.72 11.31
CA VAL A 20 11.02 8.15 12.26
C VAL A 20 9.62 8.77 12.08
N ARG A 21 9.54 10.06 11.72
CA ARG A 21 8.26 10.73 11.42
C ARG A 21 7.58 10.15 10.19
N LEU A 22 8.33 9.92 9.12
CA LEU A 22 7.81 9.31 7.88
C LEU A 22 7.38 7.86 8.14
N ALA A 23 8.20 7.10 8.86
CA ALA A 23 7.84 5.74 9.27
C ALA A 23 6.51 5.70 10.04
N LYS A 24 6.31 6.58 11.03
CA LYS A 24 5.04 6.69 11.78
C LYS A 24 3.85 7.07 10.91
N LYS A 25 4.02 7.99 9.97
CA LYS A 25 2.98 8.38 9.00
C LYS A 25 2.58 7.16 8.16
N ASN A 26 3.55 6.43 7.63
CA ASN A 26 3.34 5.24 6.82
C ASN A 26 2.63 4.14 7.63
N SER A 27 3.05 3.90 8.88
CA SER A 27 2.37 2.95 9.77
C SER A 27 0.90 3.30 9.99
N ARG A 28 0.57 4.60 10.11
CA ARG A 28 -0.82 5.05 10.28
C ARG A 28 -1.65 4.80 9.03
N VAL A 29 -1.10 5.07 7.85
CA VAL A 29 -1.78 4.82 6.56
C VAL A 29 -2.03 3.32 6.37
N ILE A 30 -1.02 2.48 6.64
CA ILE A 30 -1.14 1.01 6.56
C ILE A 30 -2.25 0.52 7.51
N ARG A 31 -2.26 1.00 8.76
CA ARG A 31 -3.28 0.58 9.74
C ARG A 31 -4.70 0.98 9.34
N LEU A 32 -4.89 2.16 8.75
CA LEU A 32 -6.18 2.60 8.26
C LEU A 32 -6.70 1.68 7.15
N ALA A 33 -5.84 1.34 6.20
CA ALA A 33 -6.23 0.47 5.11
C ALA A 33 -6.45 -0.98 5.54
N GLN A 34 -5.70 -1.48 6.52
CA GLN A 34 -6.00 -2.78 7.16
C GLN A 34 -7.43 -2.78 7.73
N ASN A 35 -7.85 -1.69 8.38
CA ASN A 35 -9.22 -1.58 8.88
C ASN A 35 -10.25 -1.56 7.74
N HIS A 36 -9.95 -0.91 6.61
CA HIS A 36 -10.84 -0.93 5.44
C HIS A 36 -10.97 -2.33 4.85
N CYS A 37 -9.85 -3.04 4.65
CA CYS A 37 -9.86 -4.42 4.17
C CYS A 37 -10.66 -5.34 5.10
N ASN A 38 -10.50 -5.20 6.42
CA ASN A 38 -11.30 -5.95 7.39
C ASN A 38 -12.79 -5.64 7.28
N SER A 39 -13.16 -4.39 7.01
CA SER A 39 -14.56 -4.01 6.81
C SER A 39 -15.15 -4.68 5.57
N TYR A 40 -14.40 -4.74 4.47
CA TYR A 40 -14.83 -5.45 3.26
C TYR A 40 -15.01 -6.95 3.49
N ILE A 41 -14.11 -7.57 4.28
CA ILE A 41 -14.22 -8.98 4.67
C ILE A 41 -15.46 -9.21 5.55
N ASP A 42 -15.73 -8.31 6.49
CA ASP A 42 -16.92 -8.38 7.33
C ASP A 42 -18.22 -8.25 6.52
N ASP A 43 -18.26 -7.35 5.54
CA ASP A 43 -19.41 -7.15 4.66
C ASP A 43 -19.64 -8.37 3.75
N TYR A 44 -18.56 -9.01 3.29
CA TYR A 44 -18.63 -10.27 2.57
C TYR A 44 -19.17 -11.40 3.45
N ASN A 45 -18.65 -11.53 4.67
CA ASN A 45 -19.10 -12.56 5.62
C ASN A 45 -20.57 -12.39 6.04
N LYS A 46 -21.06 -11.15 6.13
CA LYS A 46 -22.47 -10.84 6.38
C LYS A 46 -23.36 -11.03 5.15
N GLY A 47 -22.78 -11.26 3.97
CA GLY A 47 -23.50 -11.38 2.70
C GLY A 47 -24.11 -10.07 2.21
N VAL A 48 -23.66 -8.92 2.74
CA VAL A 48 -24.14 -7.58 2.34
C VAL A 48 -23.26 -6.93 1.28
N LEU A 49 -22.12 -7.56 0.97
CA LEU A 49 -21.22 -7.10 -0.08
C LEU A 49 -21.91 -7.17 -1.45
N GLN A 50 -22.10 -6.01 -2.07
CA GLN A 50 -22.68 -5.90 -3.41
C GLN A 50 -21.65 -6.32 -4.46
N PRO A 51 -21.89 -7.39 -5.24
CA PRO A 51 -20.98 -7.80 -6.29
C PRO A 51 -20.97 -6.77 -7.43
N GLN A 52 -19.80 -6.58 -8.03
CA GLN A 52 -19.68 -5.77 -9.23
C GLN A 52 -20.36 -6.45 -10.43
N PRO A 53 -20.88 -5.69 -11.41
CA PRO A 53 -21.52 -6.25 -12.60
C PRO A 53 -20.57 -7.20 -13.34
N GLY A 54 -20.96 -8.46 -13.49
CA GLY A 54 -20.16 -9.47 -14.19
C GLY A 54 -19.10 -10.18 -13.33
N SER A 55 -19.07 -9.94 -12.01
CA SER A 55 -18.16 -10.63 -11.08
C SER A 55 -18.93 -11.30 -9.94
N THR A 56 -18.36 -12.36 -9.39
CA THR A 56 -18.86 -12.97 -8.16
C THR A 56 -18.57 -12.07 -6.95
N ALA A 57 -19.26 -12.30 -5.83
CA ALA A 57 -18.99 -11.58 -4.59
C ALA A 57 -17.56 -11.78 -4.09
N ALA A 58 -16.98 -12.97 -4.31
CA ALA A 58 -15.59 -13.27 -3.96
C ALA A 58 -14.59 -12.50 -4.85
N GLU A 59 -14.80 -12.51 -6.17
CA GLU A 59 -13.96 -11.72 -7.09
C GLU A 59 -14.07 -10.22 -6.83
N THR A 60 -15.26 -9.74 -6.43
CA THR A 60 -15.46 -8.35 -6.04
C THR A 60 -14.67 -8.00 -4.77
N LEU A 61 -14.68 -8.88 -3.76
CA LEU A 61 -13.88 -8.71 -2.55
C LEU A 61 -12.38 -8.61 -2.88
N GLU A 62 -11.88 -9.56 -3.67
CA GLU A 62 -10.47 -9.58 -4.11
C GLU A 62 -10.09 -8.30 -4.87
N ALA A 63 -10.95 -7.85 -5.79
CA ALA A 63 -10.72 -6.63 -6.55
C ALA A 63 -10.66 -5.39 -5.65
N MET A 64 -11.56 -5.27 -4.68
CA MET A 64 -11.58 -4.14 -3.74
C MET A 64 -10.34 -4.13 -2.82
N ILE A 65 -9.99 -5.28 -2.24
CA ILE A 65 -8.79 -5.39 -1.38
C ILE A 65 -7.53 -5.07 -2.19
N THR A 66 -7.41 -5.64 -3.40
CA THR A 66 -6.26 -5.38 -4.29
C THR A 66 -6.15 -3.91 -4.66
N SER A 67 -7.28 -3.26 -4.95
CA SER A 67 -7.33 -1.83 -5.25
C SER A 67 -6.88 -0.98 -4.06
N GLU A 68 -7.41 -1.25 -2.87
CA GLU A 68 -7.03 -0.54 -1.63
C GLU A 68 -5.53 -0.70 -1.34
N LEU A 69 -5.01 -1.94 -1.40
CA LEU A 69 -3.59 -2.22 -1.15
C LEU A 69 -2.66 -1.57 -2.20
N SER A 70 -3.07 -1.54 -3.46
CA SER A 70 -2.32 -0.86 -4.52
C SER A 70 -2.29 0.65 -4.30
N GLY A 71 -3.41 1.25 -3.88
CA GLY A 71 -3.48 2.67 -3.56
C GLY A 71 -2.62 3.06 -2.35
N ILE A 72 -2.46 2.18 -1.35
CA ILE A 72 -1.51 2.41 -0.24
C ILE A 72 -0.08 2.44 -0.76
N ARG A 73 0.28 1.47 -1.62
CA ARG A 73 1.64 1.38 -2.17
C ARG A 73 2.04 2.67 -2.86
N GLU A 74 1.12 3.28 -3.62
CA GLU A 74 1.33 4.60 -4.23
C GLU A 74 1.48 5.69 -3.17
N LYS A 75 0.56 5.79 -2.20
CA LYS A 75 0.57 6.81 -1.14
C LYS A 75 1.77 6.74 -0.18
N VAL A 76 2.38 5.57 -0.02
CA VAL A 76 3.56 5.33 0.83
C VAL A 76 4.86 5.50 0.03
N GLY A 77 4.79 5.34 -1.30
CA GLY A 77 5.90 5.57 -2.21
C GLY A 77 6.13 7.04 -2.57
N GLU A 78 5.10 7.89 -2.45
CA GLU A 78 5.21 9.36 -2.44
C GLU A 78 5.79 9.92 -1.13
#